data_AF-A0A2M8VH75-F1
#
_entry.id   AF-A0A2M8VH75-F1
#
_cell.length_a   1.000
_cell.length_b   1.000
_cell.length_c   1.000
_cell.angle_alpha   90.00
_cell.angle_beta   90.00
_cell.angle_gamma   90.00
#
_symmetry.space_group_name_H-M   'P 1'
#
loop_
_entity.id
_entity.type
_entity.pdbx_description
1 polymer ?
#
loop_
_entity_poly.entity_id
_entity_poly.type
_entity_poly.pdbx_seq_one_letter_code
_entity_poly.pdbx_strand_id
1 'polypeptide(L)'
;ITISAATTTNTTTLVGSGIYAITGNAVIGGAITGVTNFAVSGTTSIAADITTSGNQTYTGAVSLTATPITLTTTNSTIGFNSTLNSTASAANALTISTGSGNVTFTGVVGGETNGALGALIINTTGTGTISAALTAASITTNAGGTTLINGGAITTTGAQTYNDAVTLGAATTLTSSSAGAINLASTVNGAQTLTINTAGATTFGGIIGGTTALTSVTTDAAGTLAMNTSAITTTGTQTYNEAINLGVSTTLSASGVTTSSTIAGGANALTITGNAIIGGATTGVTNFAVSGTTSIAADITTSGNQTYTGAVSLTATPITLTTTNSTIGFNSTLNSTASAANALTISTGSGNVTFTGVVGGETNGALGALIINTTGTGTISAALTAASITTNA
;
A
#
# COMPACT_ATOMS: atom_id res chain seq x y z
N ILE A 1 43.26 -12.89 -5.14
CA ILE A 1 43.40 -13.48 -6.48
C ILE A 1 42.63 -12.59 -7.44
N THR A 2 43.32 -12.06 -8.45
CA THR A 2 42.70 -11.34 -9.56
C THR A 2 42.92 -12.17 -10.81
N ILE A 3 41.84 -12.54 -11.49
CA ILE A 3 41.87 -13.29 -12.75
C ILE A 3 41.48 -12.33 -13.86
N SER A 4 42.28 -12.28 -14.93
CA SER A 4 41.92 -11.57 -16.16
C SER A 4 41.82 -12.59 -17.28
N ALA A 5 40.60 -12.90 -17.70
CA ALA A 5 40.31 -13.87 -18.75
C ALA A 5 38.98 -13.50 -19.42
N ALA A 6 38.79 -13.89 -20.69
CA ALA A 6 37.52 -13.64 -21.38
C ALA A 6 36.32 -14.25 -20.62
N THR A 7 36.48 -15.49 -20.17
CA THR A 7 35.53 -16.20 -19.29
C THR A 7 36.30 -16.99 -18.24
N THR A 8 35.89 -16.88 -16.99
CA THR A 8 36.37 -17.69 -15.87
C THR A 8 35.27 -18.64 -15.42
N THR A 9 35.53 -19.94 -15.44
CA THR A 9 34.56 -20.96 -15.01
C THR A 9 35.01 -21.58 -13.69
N ASN A 10 34.14 -21.54 -12.69
CA ASN A 10 34.29 -22.28 -11.45
C ASN A 10 33.30 -23.44 -11.45
N THR A 11 33.78 -24.68 -11.45
CA THR A 11 32.92 -25.90 -11.50
C THR A 11 32.82 -26.63 -10.16
N THR A 12 33.70 -26.30 -9.21
CA THR A 12 33.78 -26.93 -7.89
C THR A 12 33.89 -25.87 -6.80
N THR A 13 33.61 -26.25 -5.55
CA THR A 13 33.67 -25.33 -4.42
C THR A 13 35.02 -24.63 -4.34
N LEU A 14 35.00 -23.30 -4.37
CA LEU A 14 36.15 -22.45 -4.13
C LEU A 14 36.15 -22.00 -2.67
N VAL A 15 37.23 -22.32 -1.96
CA VAL A 15 37.50 -21.82 -0.61
C VAL A 15 38.69 -20.88 -0.67
N GLY A 16 38.50 -19.63 -0.25
CA GLY A 16 39.55 -18.60 -0.23
C GLY A 16 39.69 -17.94 1.15
N SER A 17 40.61 -16.99 1.24
CA SER A 17 40.78 -16.12 2.44
C SER A 17 41.01 -14.65 2.09
N GLY A 18 40.96 -14.29 0.80
CA GLY A 18 41.29 -12.96 0.29
C GLY A 18 40.29 -12.49 -0.76
N ILE A 19 40.61 -11.38 -1.43
CA ILE A 19 39.80 -10.85 -2.54
C ILE A 19 39.81 -11.84 -3.69
N TYR A 20 38.66 -12.08 -4.31
CA TYR A 20 38.49 -12.83 -5.54
C TYR A 20 37.84 -11.94 -6.59
N ALA A 21 38.64 -11.42 -7.53
CA ALA A 21 38.19 -10.51 -8.57
C ALA A 21 38.38 -11.12 -9.95
N ILE A 22 37.36 -11.05 -10.80
CA ILE A 22 37.37 -11.54 -12.18
C ILE A 22 37.17 -10.34 -13.10
N THR A 23 38.18 -10.06 -13.93
CA THR A 23 38.08 -9.16 -15.07
C THR A 23 37.70 -9.99 -16.31
N GLY A 24 36.47 -9.80 -16.78
CA GLY A 24 35.82 -10.61 -17.83
C GLY A 24 34.58 -11.33 -17.31
N ASN A 25 34.07 -12.28 -18.09
CA ASN A 25 32.84 -13.01 -17.75
C ASN A 25 33.12 -14.08 -16.69
N ALA A 26 32.11 -14.44 -15.90
CA ALA A 26 32.19 -15.50 -14.91
C ALA A 26 31.04 -16.50 -15.05
N VAL A 27 31.36 -17.79 -14.89
CA VAL A 27 30.39 -18.88 -14.75
C VAL A 27 30.65 -19.56 -13.42
N ILE A 28 29.74 -19.36 -12.46
CA ILE A 28 29.85 -19.84 -11.09
C ILE A 28 28.97 -21.09 -10.93
N GLY A 29 29.54 -22.25 -11.25
CA GLY A 29 28.92 -23.56 -11.11
C GLY A 29 29.17 -24.23 -9.74
N GLY A 30 30.24 -23.87 -9.05
CA GLY A 30 30.54 -24.31 -7.68
C GLY A 30 30.36 -23.20 -6.66
N ALA A 31 30.14 -23.57 -5.40
CA ALA A 31 29.96 -22.60 -4.32
C ALA A 31 31.26 -21.80 -4.06
N ILE A 32 31.15 -20.55 -3.64
CA ILE A 32 32.29 -19.72 -3.22
C ILE A 32 32.17 -19.42 -1.73
N THR A 33 33.23 -19.67 -0.95
CA THR A 33 33.27 -19.40 0.49
C THR A 33 34.64 -18.93 0.99
N GLY A 34 34.69 -18.30 2.16
CA GLY A 34 35.91 -17.80 2.81
C GLY A 34 36.56 -16.56 2.16
N VAL A 35 36.07 -16.15 0.98
CA VAL A 35 36.54 -14.97 0.26
C VAL A 35 36.14 -13.68 1.00
N THR A 36 37.02 -12.68 1.02
CA THR A 36 36.69 -11.36 1.58
C THR A 36 35.80 -10.57 0.62
N ASN A 37 36.27 -10.20 -0.57
CA ASN A 37 35.44 -9.52 -1.56
C ASN A 37 35.33 -10.37 -2.82
N PHE A 38 34.14 -10.48 -3.40
CA PHE A 38 33.93 -11.10 -4.70
C PHE A 38 33.50 -10.05 -5.71
N ALA A 39 34.20 -9.94 -6.84
CA ALA A 39 33.87 -8.96 -7.86
C ALA A 39 34.00 -9.54 -9.26
N VAL A 40 33.02 -9.25 -10.12
CA VAL A 40 33.04 -9.62 -11.54
C VAL A 40 32.77 -8.38 -12.39
N SER A 41 33.64 -8.10 -13.37
CA SER A 41 33.48 -6.94 -14.25
C SER A 41 32.59 -7.22 -15.47
N GLY A 42 32.58 -8.46 -15.98
CA GLY A 42 31.78 -8.88 -17.14
C GLY A 42 30.44 -9.51 -16.75
N THR A 43 29.84 -10.25 -17.68
CA THR A 43 28.59 -10.98 -17.40
C THR A 43 28.83 -12.13 -16.43
N THR A 44 27.84 -12.43 -15.60
CA THR A 44 27.95 -13.47 -14.58
C THR A 44 26.79 -14.46 -14.69
N SER A 45 27.11 -15.74 -14.86
CA SER A 45 26.16 -16.84 -14.65
C SER A 45 26.38 -17.41 -13.25
N ILE A 46 25.32 -17.53 -12.45
CA ILE A 46 25.37 -18.06 -11.09
C ILE A 46 24.47 -19.30 -11.01
N ALA A 47 25.05 -20.43 -10.58
CA ALA A 47 24.34 -21.69 -10.37
C ALA A 47 24.54 -22.25 -8.94
N ALA A 48 25.26 -21.52 -8.08
CA ALA A 48 25.65 -21.97 -6.75
C ALA A 48 25.73 -20.80 -5.77
N ASP A 49 25.73 -21.13 -4.47
CA ASP A 49 25.78 -20.16 -3.38
C ASP A 49 27.13 -19.43 -3.31
N ILE A 50 27.10 -18.16 -2.91
CA ILE A 50 28.29 -17.33 -2.75
C ILE A 50 28.25 -16.67 -1.37
N THR A 51 29.21 -17.03 -0.52
CA THR A 51 29.40 -16.45 0.81
C THR A 51 30.73 -15.71 0.88
N THR A 52 30.68 -14.43 1.22
CA THR A 52 31.85 -13.57 1.44
C THR A 52 31.79 -12.91 2.81
N SER A 53 32.93 -12.47 3.36
CA SER A 53 32.91 -11.62 4.56
C SER A 53 32.74 -10.13 4.26
N GLY A 54 33.19 -9.70 3.08
CA GLY A 54 33.06 -8.36 2.53
C GLY A 54 32.12 -8.30 1.32
N ASN A 55 32.33 -7.32 0.45
CA ASN A 55 31.39 -6.97 -0.62
C ASN A 55 31.31 -8.03 -1.73
N GLN A 56 30.12 -8.15 -2.32
CA GLN A 56 29.92 -8.78 -3.63
C GLN A 56 29.53 -7.71 -4.65
N THR A 57 30.22 -7.66 -5.79
CA THR A 57 29.97 -6.65 -6.83
C THR A 57 29.90 -7.29 -8.20
N TYR A 58 28.74 -7.17 -8.84
CA TYR A 58 28.49 -7.67 -10.18
C TYR A 58 28.30 -6.46 -11.11
N THR A 59 29.31 -6.18 -11.92
CA THR A 59 29.30 -4.99 -12.79
C THR A 59 28.49 -5.23 -14.06
N GLY A 60 28.67 -6.39 -14.69
CA GLY A 60 27.90 -6.79 -15.87
C GLY A 60 26.57 -7.47 -15.52
N ALA A 61 25.81 -7.82 -16.56
CA ALA A 61 24.53 -8.52 -16.41
C ALA A 61 24.70 -9.86 -15.70
N VAL A 62 23.76 -10.19 -14.81
CA VAL A 62 23.75 -11.43 -14.05
C VAL A 62 22.57 -12.31 -14.48
N SER A 63 22.85 -13.59 -14.69
CA SER A 63 21.84 -14.62 -14.95
C SER A 63 21.91 -15.72 -13.90
N LEU A 64 20.79 -15.98 -13.23
CA LEU A 64 20.62 -17.11 -12.33
C LEU A 64 20.28 -18.35 -13.16
N THR A 65 20.99 -19.44 -12.94
CA THR A 65 20.89 -20.68 -13.74
C THR A 65 20.54 -21.92 -12.93
N ALA A 66 20.35 -21.76 -11.61
CA ALA A 66 19.90 -22.81 -10.70
C ALA A 66 18.94 -22.22 -9.67
N THR A 67 18.19 -23.08 -8.97
CA THR A 67 17.24 -22.67 -7.93
C THR A 67 17.27 -23.65 -6.75
N PRO A 68 17.29 -23.16 -5.49
CA PRO A 68 17.52 -21.77 -5.09
C PRO A 68 19.01 -21.35 -5.17
N ILE A 69 19.27 -20.04 -5.17
CA ILE A 69 20.62 -19.46 -5.00
C ILE A 69 20.62 -18.56 -3.75
N THR A 70 21.67 -18.65 -2.94
CA THR A 70 21.89 -17.80 -1.77
C THR A 70 23.18 -17.00 -1.90
N LEU A 71 23.09 -15.69 -1.75
CA LEU A 71 24.22 -14.77 -1.70
C LEU A 71 24.33 -14.17 -0.31
N THR A 72 25.45 -14.39 0.37
CA THR A 72 25.66 -13.99 1.77
C THR A 72 26.90 -13.11 1.92
N THR A 73 26.79 -12.03 2.69
CA THR A 73 27.94 -11.27 3.21
C THR A 73 27.91 -11.19 4.73
N THR A 74 28.99 -10.70 5.35
CA THR A 74 28.99 -10.27 6.76
C THR A 74 28.93 -8.75 6.82
N ASN A 75 27.75 -8.19 7.02
CA ASN A 75 27.54 -6.73 7.19
C ASN A 75 28.08 -5.88 6.03
N SER A 76 28.08 -6.43 4.82
CA SER A 76 28.73 -5.83 3.64
C SER A 76 27.81 -5.84 2.43
N THR A 77 28.07 -4.98 1.45
CA THR A 77 27.14 -4.75 0.35
C THR A 77 27.12 -5.89 -0.68
N ILE A 78 25.93 -6.21 -1.19
CA ILE A 78 25.76 -6.96 -2.45
C ILE A 78 25.17 -6.02 -3.50
N GLY A 79 25.91 -5.77 -4.57
CA GLY A 79 25.52 -4.84 -5.64
C GLY A 79 25.46 -5.51 -7.02
N PHE A 80 24.31 -5.35 -7.70
CA PHE A 80 24.09 -5.66 -9.11
C PHE A 80 23.99 -4.36 -9.90
N ASN A 81 25.06 -4.01 -10.62
CA ASN A 81 25.15 -2.72 -11.30
C ASN A 81 24.52 -2.72 -12.70
N SER A 82 24.02 -3.87 -13.15
CA SER A 82 23.34 -4.07 -14.43
C SER A 82 22.08 -4.93 -14.23
N THR A 83 21.57 -5.56 -15.29
CA THR A 83 20.39 -6.44 -15.21
C THR A 83 20.66 -7.69 -14.37
N LEU A 84 19.61 -8.19 -13.72
CA LEU A 84 19.60 -9.47 -13.02
C LEU A 84 18.38 -10.26 -13.49
N ASN A 85 18.60 -11.41 -14.13
CA ASN A 85 17.53 -12.24 -14.67
C ASN A 85 17.67 -13.69 -14.22
N SER A 86 16.57 -14.44 -14.29
CA SER A 86 16.59 -15.90 -14.33
C SER A 86 16.80 -16.39 -15.76
N THR A 87 17.28 -17.63 -15.96
CA THR A 87 17.23 -18.27 -17.27
C THR A 87 15.83 -18.75 -17.65
N ALA A 88 15.58 -18.76 -18.96
CA ALA A 88 14.25 -18.90 -19.56
C ALA A 88 13.46 -20.19 -19.21
N SER A 89 14.10 -21.23 -18.66
CA SER A 89 13.45 -22.53 -18.40
C SER A 89 12.85 -22.65 -17.00
N ALA A 90 13.20 -21.77 -16.06
CA ALA A 90 12.63 -21.76 -14.71
C ALA A 90 12.82 -20.40 -14.04
N ALA A 91 11.83 -19.96 -13.27
CA ALA A 91 11.97 -18.79 -12.39
C ALA A 91 12.82 -19.16 -11.18
N ASN A 92 14.11 -18.79 -11.19
CA ASN A 92 15.08 -19.18 -10.18
C ASN A 92 14.98 -18.30 -8.93
N ALA A 93 14.84 -18.92 -7.77
CA ALA A 93 14.73 -18.20 -6.50
C ALA A 93 16.10 -17.67 -6.05
N LEU A 94 16.09 -16.48 -5.46
CA LEU A 94 17.28 -15.80 -4.96
C LEU A 94 17.05 -15.33 -3.52
N THR A 95 17.92 -15.77 -2.61
CA THR A 95 18.02 -15.23 -1.26
C THR A 95 19.29 -14.40 -1.12
N ILE A 96 19.17 -13.18 -0.62
CA ILE A 96 20.30 -12.29 -0.36
C ILE A 96 20.33 -12.01 1.14
N SER A 97 21.47 -12.24 1.81
CA SER A 97 21.63 -12.01 3.25
C SER A 97 22.89 -11.19 3.52
N THR A 98 22.73 -9.94 3.98
CA THR A 98 23.86 -9.00 4.11
C THR A 98 24.14 -8.49 5.51
N GLY A 99 23.36 -8.93 6.52
CA GLY A 99 23.39 -8.31 7.84
C GLY A 99 23.06 -6.82 7.71
N SER A 100 23.91 -5.93 8.22
CA SER A 100 23.74 -4.48 8.07
C SER A 100 24.22 -3.89 6.74
N GLY A 101 24.75 -4.71 5.83
CA GLY A 101 25.22 -4.26 4.51
C GLY A 101 24.05 -3.95 3.58
N ASN A 102 24.26 -3.16 2.54
CA ASN A 102 23.19 -2.82 1.60
C ASN A 102 22.98 -3.92 0.54
N VAL A 103 21.80 -3.94 -0.06
CA VAL A 103 21.52 -4.67 -1.29
C VAL A 103 21.13 -3.67 -2.35
N THR A 104 21.76 -3.69 -3.53
CA THR A 104 21.47 -2.72 -4.59
C THR A 104 21.24 -3.41 -5.93
N PHE A 105 20.07 -3.18 -6.52
CA PHE A 105 19.76 -3.49 -7.90
C PHE A 105 19.72 -2.18 -8.68
N THR A 106 20.72 -1.94 -9.53
CA THR A 106 20.80 -0.74 -10.36
C THR A 106 20.02 -0.92 -11.66
N GLY A 107 20.14 -2.07 -12.31
CA GLY A 107 19.42 -2.39 -13.53
C GLY A 107 18.06 -3.06 -13.29
N VAL A 108 17.36 -3.33 -14.39
CA VAL A 108 16.07 -4.06 -14.36
C VAL A 108 16.30 -5.47 -13.82
N VAL A 109 15.39 -5.90 -12.94
CA VAL A 109 15.38 -7.26 -12.37
C VAL A 109 14.25 -8.05 -13.01
N GLY A 110 14.57 -9.19 -13.60
CA GLY A 110 13.60 -10.10 -14.22
C GLY A 110 12.91 -9.54 -15.48
N GLY A 111 13.58 -8.63 -16.19
CA GLY A 111 13.00 -7.92 -17.34
C GLY A 111 13.15 -8.62 -18.69
N GLU A 112 13.97 -9.66 -18.79
CA GLU A 112 14.11 -10.42 -20.04
C GLU A 112 12.89 -11.32 -20.31
N THR A 113 12.70 -11.75 -21.57
CA THR A 113 11.69 -12.76 -21.92
C THR A 113 11.95 -14.04 -21.13
N ASN A 114 10.99 -14.47 -20.30
CA ASN A 114 11.15 -15.56 -19.33
C ASN A 114 12.28 -15.32 -18.31
N GLY A 115 12.68 -14.06 -18.12
CA GLY A 115 13.75 -13.65 -17.21
C GLY A 115 13.28 -13.41 -15.78
N ALA A 116 11.97 -13.44 -15.52
CA ALA A 116 11.41 -13.21 -14.19
C ALA A 116 12.09 -14.09 -13.13
N LEU A 117 12.43 -13.50 -11.99
CA LEU A 117 12.98 -14.25 -10.87
C LEU A 117 11.91 -15.16 -10.26
N GLY A 118 12.35 -16.20 -9.56
CA GLY A 118 11.50 -16.96 -8.64
C GLY A 118 11.15 -16.14 -7.39
N ALA A 119 11.10 -16.79 -6.23
CA ALA A 119 10.99 -16.06 -4.97
C ALA A 119 12.26 -15.23 -4.75
N LEU A 120 12.11 -13.93 -4.53
CA LEU A 120 13.20 -13.03 -4.16
C LEU A 120 13.10 -12.67 -2.68
N ILE A 121 14.11 -13.07 -1.91
CA ILE A 121 14.24 -12.72 -0.48
C ILE A 121 15.40 -11.75 -0.33
N ILE A 122 15.13 -10.56 0.22
CA ILE A 122 16.12 -9.54 0.52
C ILE A 122 16.22 -9.42 2.05
N ASN A 123 17.26 -10.01 2.63
CA ASN A 123 17.54 -9.99 4.06
C ASN A 123 18.69 -9.02 4.37
N THR A 124 18.34 -7.78 4.70
CA THR A 124 19.26 -6.70 5.07
C THR A 124 18.65 -5.83 6.17
N THR A 125 19.42 -5.49 7.20
CA THR A 125 19.08 -4.39 8.13
C THR A 125 19.66 -3.06 7.66
N GLY A 126 20.40 -3.06 6.55
CA GLY A 126 20.77 -1.87 5.79
C GLY A 126 19.65 -1.46 4.84
N THR A 127 20.03 -0.91 3.69
CA THR A 127 19.08 -0.50 2.64
C THR A 127 19.06 -1.51 1.49
N GLY A 128 17.87 -2.02 1.16
CA GLY A 128 17.58 -2.68 -0.10
C GLY A 128 17.11 -1.66 -1.14
N THR A 129 17.91 -1.36 -2.17
CA THR A 129 17.58 -0.40 -3.22
C THR A 129 17.19 -1.10 -4.51
N ILE A 130 16.00 -0.78 -5.02
CA ILE A 130 15.48 -1.23 -6.32
C ILE A 130 15.41 -0.01 -7.24
N SER A 131 16.37 0.13 -8.15
CA SER A 131 16.55 1.35 -8.95
C SER A 131 15.79 1.35 -10.28
N ALA A 132 15.32 0.19 -10.72
CA ALA A 132 14.57 0.00 -11.96
C ALA A 132 13.40 -0.98 -11.75
N ALA A 133 12.66 -1.29 -12.81
CA ALA A 133 11.55 -2.23 -12.71
C ALA A 133 11.99 -3.62 -12.22
N LEU A 134 11.13 -4.28 -11.46
CA LEU A 134 11.36 -5.63 -10.93
C LEU A 134 10.20 -6.56 -11.26
N THR A 135 10.52 -7.74 -11.80
CA THR A 135 9.57 -8.83 -12.06
C THR A 135 10.05 -10.11 -11.37
N ALA A 136 9.21 -10.70 -10.51
CA ALA A 136 9.53 -11.92 -9.78
C ALA A 136 8.28 -12.79 -9.50
N ALA A 137 8.45 -13.99 -8.96
CA ALA A 137 7.32 -14.78 -8.48
C ALA A 137 6.79 -14.23 -7.16
N SER A 138 7.68 -13.80 -6.27
CA SER A 138 7.35 -13.10 -5.03
C SER A 138 8.51 -12.24 -4.57
N ILE A 139 8.24 -11.29 -3.69
CA ILE A 139 9.27 -10.54 -2.97
C ILE A 139 8.99 -10.59 -1.46
N THR A 140 10.02 -10.85 -0.67
CA THR A 140 9.97 -10.76 0.79
C THR A 140 11.20 -10.04 1.29
N THR A 141 11.00 -9.01 2.10
CA THR A 141 12.08 -8.36 2.86
C THR A 141 12.05 -8.85 4.31
N ASN A 142 13.16 -8.76 5.03
CA ASN A 142 13.17 -8.89 6.48
C ASN A 142 12.62 -7.61 7.14
N ALA A 143 12.66 -7.56 8.48
CA ALA A 143 12.39 -6.35 9.23
C ALA A 143 13.69 -5.71 9.72
N GLY A 144 13.63 -4.41 10.04
CA GLY A 144 14.70 -3.65 10.68
C GLY A 144 15.62 -2.88 9.71
N GLY A 145 15.43 -3.04 8.40
CA GLY A 145 16.08 -2.26 7.35
C GLY A 145 15.15 -1.25 6.68
N THR A 146 15.54 -0.81 5.49
CA THR A 146 14.74 0.04 4.61
C THR A 146 14.73 -0.50 3.19
N THR A 147 13.57 -0.54 2.55
CA THR A 147 13.43 -0.77 1.12
C THR A 147 13.24 0.56 0.39
N LEU A 148 14.17 0.91 -0.51
CA LEU A 148 14.10 2.09 -1.36
C LEU A 148 13.64 1.69 -2.77
N ILE A 149 12.48 2.17 -3.20
CA ILE A 149 11.92 1.92 -4.52
C ILE A 149 12.07 3.18 -5.38
N ASN A 150 13.06 3.17 -6.26
CA ASN A 150 13.33 4.24 -7.23
C ASN A 150 12.92 3.84 -8.66
N GLY A 151 12.71 2.54 -8.91
CA GLY A 151 12.37 2.01 -10.25
C GLY A 151 10.90 2.08 -10.64
N GLY A 152 10.02 2.44 -9.70
CA GLY A 152 8.62 2.75 -9.93
C GLY A 152 7.67 1.58 -10.23
N ALA A 153 8.12 0.40 -10.67
CA ALA A 153 7.23 -0.74 -10.90
C ALA A 153 7.78 -2.04 -10.32
N ILE A 154 6.99 -2.68 -9.46
CA ILE A 154 7.26 -4.02 -8.92
C ILE A 154 6.10 -4.94 -9.29
N THR A 155 6.36 -5.90 -10.16
CA THR A 155 5.36 -6.88 -10.62
C THR A 155 5.71 -8.27 -10.10
N THR A 156 4.76 -8.91 -9.44
CA THR A 156 4.87 -10.30 -9.03
C THR A 156 3.70 -11.11 -9.56
N THR A 157 3.87 -12.43 -9.66
CA THR A 157 2.73 -13.34 -9.85
C THR A 157 2.07 -13.66 -8.51
N GLY A 158 2.89 -13.92 -7.48
CA GLY A 158 2.48 -14.15 -6.10
C GLY A 158 2.67 -12.94 -5.19
N ALA A 159 2.83 -13.21 -3.89
CA ALA A 159 2.79 -12.19 -2.86
C ALA A 159 3.99 -11.22 -2.87
N GLN A 160 3.74 -10.00 -2.40
CA GLN A 160 4.76 -9.02 -2.06
C GLN A 160 4.69 -8.72 -0.57
N THR A 161 5.78 -8.93 0.16
CA THR A 161 5.86 -8.67 1.60
C THR A 161 7.02 -7.73 1.90
N TYR A 162 6.67 -6.50 2.28
CA TYR A 162 7.61 -5.48 2.71
C TYR A 162 7.55 -5.36 4.23
N ASN A 163 8.42 -6.10 4.93
CA ASN A 163 8.52 -6.08 6.39
C ASN A 163 9.34 -4.88 6.89
N ASP A 164 10.18 -4.32 6.04
CA ASP A 164 10.95 -3.10 6.27
C ASP A 164 10.12 -1.81 6.08
N ALA A 165 10.64 -0.70 6.58
CA ALA A 165 10.15 0.62 6.15
C ALA A 165 10.41 0.80 4.66
N VAL A 166 9.43 1.33 3.94
CA VAL A 166 9.52 1.60 2.49
C VAL A 166 9.68 3.11 2.26
N THR A 167 10.66 3.48 1.44
CA THR A 167 10.79 4.84 0.89
C THR A 167 10.59 4.80 -0.62
N LEU A 168 9.69 5.64 -1.12
CA LEU A 168 9.41 5.81 -2.54
C LEU A 168 10.25 6.97 -3.08
N GLY A 169 11.23 6.68 -3.92
CA GLY A 169 11.99 7.69 -4.67
C GLY A 169 11.41 7.97 -6.07
N ALA A 170 10.47 7.15 -6.52
CA ALA A 170 9.71 7.35 -7.74
C ALA A 170 8.22 7.02 -7.55
N ALA A 171 7.37 7.51 -8.47
CA ALA A 171 5.98 7.06 -8.55
C ALA A 171 5.95 5.54 -8.67
N THR A 172 5.27 4.87 -7.75
CA THR A 172 5.39 3.43 -7.55
C THR A 172 4.06 2.70 -7.80
N THR A 173 4.13 1.63 -8.58
CA THR A 173 3.05 0.68 -8.79
C THR A 173 3.49 -0.70 -8.30
N LEU A 174 2.74 -1.27 -7.36
CA LEU A 174 2.91 -2.64 -6.88
C LEU A 174 1.80 -3.50 -7.48
N THR A 175 2.15 -4.55 -8.22
CA THR A 175 1.19 -5.42 -8.89
C THR A 175 1.42 -6.88 -8.56
N SER A 176 0.37 -7.59 -8.20
CA SER A 176 0.35 -9.05 -8.07
C SER A 176 -0.70 -9.65 -9.01
N SER A 177 -0.24 -10.35 -10.05
CA SER A 177 -1.09 -10.77 -11.16
C SER A 177 -1.91 -12.04 -10.92
N SER A 178 -1.62 -12.80 -9.85
CA SER A 178 -2.34 -14.04 -9.49
C SER A 178 -2.91 -13.99 -8.06
N ALA A 179 -3.44 -12.84 -7.66
CA ALA A 179 -4.08 -12.63 -6.36
C ALA A 179 -3.18 -12.89 -5.13
N GLY A 180 -1.85 -12.80 -5.28
CA GLY A 180 -0.94 -12.79 -4.15
C GLY A 180 -1.11 -11.51 -3.33
N ALA A 181 -1.14 -11.63 -2.01
CA ALA A 181 -1.28 -10.48 -1.11
C ALA A 181 -0.13 -9.47 -1.27
N ILE A 182 -0.44 -8.19 -1.08
CA ILE A 182 0.56 -7.10 -1.03
C ILE A 182 0.52 -6.52 0.39
N ASN A 183 1.59 -6.79 1.16
CA ASN A 183 1.71 -6.40 2.55
C ASN A 183 2.80 -5.34 2.74
N LEU A 184 2.40 -4.14 3.17
CA LEU A 184 3.27 -3.05 3.60
C LEU A 184 3.24 -3.02 5.12
N ALA A 185 4.10 -3.82 5.76
CA ALA A 185 3.99 -4.09 7.20
C ALA A 185 4.46 -2.92 8.09
N SER A 186 5.29 -2.02 7.54
CA SER A 186 5.87 -0.88 8.24
C SER A 186 5.53 0.43 7.53
N THR A 187 6.24 1.52 7.86
CA THR A 187 5.96 2.84 7.30
C THR A 187 6.24 2.91 5.81
N VAL A 188 5.44 3.68 5.07
CA VAL A 188 5.69 4.01 3.66
C VAL A 188 5.76 5.52 3.52
N ASN A 189 6.88 6.06 3.01
CA ASN A 189 7.10 7.50 2.88
C ASN A 189 7.68 7.88 1.50
N GLY A 190 7.55 9.14 1.12
CA GLY A 190 8.15 9.71 -0.10
C GLY A 190 7.11 10.52 -0.89
N ALA A 191 7.49 11.66 -1.47
CA ALA A 191 6.58 12.60 -2.13
C ALA A 191 6.04 12.10 -3.49
N GLN A 192 5.70 10.82 -3.58
CA GLN A 192 5.38 10.09 -4.80
C GLN A 192 3.97 9.50 -4.74
N THR A 193 3.43 9.09 -5.87
CA THR A 193 2.18 8.33 -5.93
C THR A 193 2.45 6.86 -5.62
N LEU A 194 1.52 6.20 -4.93
CA LEU A 194 1.52 4.75 -4.73
C LEU A 194 0.24 4.14 -5.31
N THR A 195 0.38 3.24 -6.27
CA THR A 195 -0.71 2.42 -6.81
C THR A 195 -0.50 0.96 -6.41
N ILE A 196 -1.54 0.30 -5.92
CA ILE A 196 -1.48 -1.12 -5.54
C ILE A 196 -2.56 -1.86 -6.31
N ASN A 197 -2.16 -2.91 -7.02
CA ASN A 197 -3.06 -3.73 -7.85
C ASN A 197 -2.93 -5.20 -7.46
N THR A 198 -3.91 -5.74 -6.75
CA THR A 198 -3.98 -7.17 -6.46
C THR A 198 -5.41 -7.62 -6.21
N ALA A 199 -5.79 -8.76 -6.78
CA ALA A 199 -7.02 -9.45 -6.38
C ALA A 199 -6.91 -10.17 -5.02
N GLY A 200 -5.71 -10.19 -4.43
CA GLY A 200 -5.46 -10.66 -3.07
C GLY A 200 -5.74 -9.59 -2.02
N ALA A 201 -5.29 -9.81 -0.79
CA ALA A 201 -5.39 -8.79 0.25
C ALA A 201 -4.29 -7.73 0.11
N THR A 202 -4.66 -6.45 0.16
CA THR A 202 -3.77 -5.33 0.42
C THR A 202 -3.70 -5.09 1.93
N THR A 203 -2.51 -4.91 2.51
CA THR A 203 -2.36 -4.58 3.94
C THR A 203 -1.51 -3.33 4.14
N PHE A 204 -2.07 -2.38 4.88
CA PHE A 204 -1.34 -1.23 5.44
C PHE A 204 -1.08 -1.49 6.92
N GLY A 205 0.10 -2.00 7.26
CA GLY A 205 0.50 -2.36 8.63
C GLY A 205 1.15 -1.22 9.41
N GLY A 206 1.74 -0.23 8.73
CA GLY A 206 2.37 0.94 9.34
C GLY A 206 1.86 2.27 8.79
N ILE A 207 2.29 3.38 9.42
CA ILE A 207 1.89 4.74 9.01
C ILE A 207 2.32 5.02 7.58
N ILE A 208 1.42 5.54 6.76
CA ILE A 208 1.70 5.95 5.39
C ILE A 208 1.79 7.48 5.33
N GLY A 209 2.87 7.99 4.76
CA GLY A 209 3.13 9.43 4.61
C GLY A 209 3.42 10.15 5.92
N GLY A 210 3.91 9.44 6.95
CA GLY A 210 4.12 9.99 8.28
C GLY A 210 5.28 10.98 8.37
N THR A 211 6.41 10.70 7.71
CA THR A 211 7.56 11.63 7.67
C THR A 211 7.55 12.48 6.42
N THR A 212 7.31 11.85 5.26
CA THR A 212 7.14 12.52 3.98
C THR A 212 5.84 12.03 3.37
N ALA A 213 4.82 12.90 3.41
CA ALA A 213 3.50 12.63 2.85
C ALA A 213 3.60 12.16 1.39
N LEU A 214 2.80 11.14 1.04
CA LEU A 214 2.71 10.70 -0.35
C LEU A 214 1.97 11.75 -1.18
N THR A 215 2.17 11.75 -2.50
CA THR A 215 1.32 12.58 -3.38
C THR A 215 -0.09 12.01 -3.45
N SER A 216 -0.23 10.69 -3.60
CA SER A 216 -1.51 9.99 -3.55
C SER A 216 -1.31 8.53 -3.23
N VAL A 217 -2.39 7.88 -2.77
CA VAL A 217 -2.49 6.41 -2.72
C VAL A 217 -3.74 5.97 -3.44
N THR A 218 -3.60 4.96 -4.30
CA THR A 218 -4.71 4.33 -5.01
C THR A 218 -4.59 2.83 -4.90
N THR A 219 -5.67 2.17 -4.61
CA THR A 219 -5.78 0.71 -4.65
C THR A 219 -6.80 0.27 -5.71
N ASP A 220 -6.69 -0.95 -6.24
CA ASP A 220 -7.59 -1.46 -7.29
C ASP A 220 -8.92 -1.96 -6.72
N ALA A 221 -9.86 -2.39 -7.56
CA ALA A 221 -11.19 -2.78 -7.07
C ALA A 221 -11.27 -4.22 -6.53
N ALA A 222 -10.32 -5.08 -6.91
CA ALA A 222 -10.35 -6.49 -6.58
C ALA A 222 -9.75 -6.74 -5.19
N GLY A 223 -10.15 -7.83 -4.53
CA GLY A 223 -9.60 -8.19 -3.22
C GLY A 223 -10.18 -7.39 -2.04
N THR A 224 -9.39 -7.23 -0.99
CA THR A 224 -9.75 -6.50 0.24
C THR A 224 -8.58 -5.67 0.74
N LEU A 225 -8.88 -4.59 1.46
CA LEU A 225 -7.90 -3.74 2.12
C LEU A 225 -7.97 -3.90 3.64
N ALA A 226 -6.94 -4.50 4.24
CA ALA A 226 -6.72 -4.47 5.69
C ALA A 226 -5.99 -3.18 6.08
N MET A 227 -6.73 -2.23 6.67
CA MET A 227 -6.22 -0.96 7.15
C MET A 227 -5.86 -1.07 8.63
N ASN A 228 -4.64 -1.57 8.88
CA ASN A 228 -4.08 -1.83 10.21
C ASN A 228 -3.16 -0.69 10.67
N THR A 229 -3.35 0.51 10.12
CA THR A 229 -2.50 1.68 10.35
C THR A 229 -3.30 2.80 11.00
N SER A 230 -2.69 3.53 11.92
CA SER A 230 -3.37 4.63 12.61
C SER A 230 -3.52 5.89 11.76
N ALA A 231 -2.70 6.05 10.71
CA ALA A 231 -2.71 7.25 9.88
C ALA A 231 -2.23 7.01 8.44
N ILE A 232 -2.91 7.67 7.49
CA ILE A 232 -2.49 7.80 6.10
C ILE A 232 -2.55 9.28 5.72
N THR A 233 -1.40 9.86 5.36
CA THR A 233 -1.29 11.27 4.98
C THR A 233 -0.80 11.41 3.54
N THR A 234 -1.58 12.13 2.73
CA THR A 234 -1.24 12.47 1.36
C THR A 234 -1.43 13.97 1.12
N THR A 235 -0.65 14.56 0.21
CA THR A 235 -0.85 15.96 -0.23
C THR A 235 -1.98 16.08 -1.25
N GLY A 236 -2.19 15.03 -2.05
CA GLY A 236 -3.31 14.87 -2.97
C GLY A 236 -4.37 13.90 -2.45
N THR A 237 -5.02 13.19 -3.38
CA THR A 237 -6.17 12.33 -3.11
C THR A 237 -5.77 10.94 -2.59
N GLN A 238 -6.68 10.31 -1.86
CA GLN A 238 -6.64 8.89 -1.51
C GLN A 238 -7.85 8.19 -2.16
N THR A 239 -7.62 7.09 -2.85
CA THR A 239 -8.69 6.32 -3.52
C THR A 239 -8.59 4.86 -3.12
N TYR A 240 -9.64 4.36 -2.47
CA TYR A 240 -9.75 2.99 -2.01
C TYR A 240 -10.90 2.30 -2.74
N ASN A 241 -10.58 1.39 -3.65
CA ASN A 241 -11.59 0.76 -4.50
C ASN A 241 -12.04 -0.62 -3.98
N GLU A 242 -11.24 -1.29 -3.15
CA GLU A 242 -11.58 -2.53 -2.44
C GLU A 242 -12.50 -2.28 -1.25
N ALA A 243 -13.07 -3.38 -0.73
CA ALA A 243 -13.68 -3.38 0.59
C ALA A 243 -12.62 -3.17 1.69
N ILE A 244 -12.86 -2.21 2.58
CA ILE A 244 -11.96 -1.82 3.66
C ILE A 244 -12.34 -2.56 4.94
N ASN A 245 -11.35 -3.14 5.61
CA ASN A 245 -11.43 -3.67 6.96
C ASN A 245 -10.49 -2.87 7.87
N LEU A 246 -11.04 -2.07 8.79
CA LEU A 246 -10.23 -1.34 9.77
C LEU A 246 -9.79 -2.30 10.88
N GLY A 247 -8.48 -2.47 11.04
CA GLY A 247 -7.91 -3.21 12.18
C GLY A 247 -7.60 -2.32 13.38
N VAL A 248 -7.49 -1.00 13.16
CA VAL A 248 -7.25 0.00 14.20
C VAL A 248 -8.01 1.28 13.89
N SER A 249 -8.16 2.16 14.89
CA SER A 249 -8.70 3.50 14.66
C SER A 249 -7.77 4.28 13.74
N THR A 250 -8.32 4.80 12.64
CA THR A 250 -7.54 5.36 11.53
C THR A 250 -7.93 6.80 11.23
N THR A 251 -6.92 7.64 10.96
CA THR A 251 -7.09 8.98 10.40
C THR A 251 -6.58 9.03 8.96
N LEU A 252 -7.43 9.44 8.03
CA LEU A 252 -7.08 9.68 6.63
C LEU A 252 -6.99 11.18 6.40
N SER A 253 -5.80 11.69 6.05
CA SER A 253 -5.54 13.11 5.80
C SER A 253 -5.17 13.34 4.34
N ALA A 254 -6.04 14.03 3.58
CA ALA A 254 -5.93 14.21 2.14
C ALA A 254 -6.68 15.45 1.64
N SER A 255 -6.45 15.85 0.39
CA SER A 255 -7.36 16.83 -0.27
C SER A 255 -8.75 16.23 -0.55
N GLY A 256 -8.81 14.91 -0.74
CA GLY A 256 -10.04 14.14 -0.90
C GLY A 256 -9.79 12.66 -0.68
N VAL A 257 -10.75 11.98 -0.05
CA VAL A 257 -10.75 10.54 0.20
C VAL A 257 -11.96 9.93 -0.50
N THR A 258 -11.74 8.94 -1.35
CA THR A 258 -12.82 8.17 -2.00
C THR A 258 -12.77 6.73 -1.53
N THR A 259 -13.89 6.22 -1.01
CA THR A 259 -14.07 4.80 -0.70
C THR A 259 -15.17 4.24 -1.61
N SER A 260 -14.81 3.39 -2.56
CA SER A 260 -15.75 2.92 -3.59
C SER A 260 -16.55 1.68 -3.18
N SER A 261 -16.12 0.99 -2.12
CA SER A 261 -16.75 -0.24 -1.61
C SER A 261 -17.05 -0.13 -0.11
N THR A 262 -17.43 -1.25 0.51
CA THR A 262 -17.82 -1.30 1.91
C THR A 262 -16.67 -0.95 2.86
N ILE A 263 -17.03 -0.39 4.01
CA ILE A 263 -16.12 -0.17 5.14
C ILE A 263 -16.63 -0.98 6.33
N ALA A 264 -15.87 -1.99 6.73
CA ALA A 264 -16.05 -2.73 7.97
C ALA A 264 -15.12 -2.16 9.04
N GLY A 265 -15.69 -1.41 9.99
CA GLY A 265 -14.95 -0.66 10.99
C GLY A 265 -14.33 -1.49 12.11
N GLY A 266 -14.76 -2.74 12.33
CA GLY A 266 -14.14 -3.62 13.34
C GLY A 266 -14.14 -3.05 14.76
N ALA A 267 -15.12 -2.22 15.13
CA ALA A 267 -15.17 -1.44 16.36
C ALA A 267 -14.08 -0.36 16.51
N ASN A 268 -13.56 0.14 15.38
CA ASN A 268 -12.58 1.21 15.32
C ASN A 268 -13.20 2.53 14.84
N ALA A 269 -12.59 3.65 15.21
CA ALA A 269 -12.97 4.96 14.71
C ALA A 269 -12.35 5.23 13.33
N LEU A 270 -13.05 6.02 12.52
CA LEU A 270 -12.57 6.51 11.23
C LEU A 270 -12.73 8.02 11.16
N THR A 271 -11.63 8.73 11.01
CA THR A 271 -11.61 10.19 10.82
C THR A 271 -11.04 10.52 9.44
N ILE A 272 -11.74 11.35 8.68
CA ILE A 272 -11.28 11.89 7.41
C ILE A 272 -11.04 13.40 7.58
N THR A 273 -9.77 13.79 7.49
CA THR A 273 -9.35 15.19 7.45
C THR A 273 -9.19 15.59 5.98
N GLY A 274 -10.23 16.21 5.43
CA GLY A 274 -10.34 16.49 4.00
C GLY A 274 -11.75 16.25 3.49
N ASN A 275 -11.93 16.36 2.18
CA ASN A 275 -13.19 16.01 1.53
C ASN A 275 -13.35 14.48 1.48
N ALA A 276 -14.57 13.98 1.43
CA ALA A 276 -14.87 12.55 1.39
C ALA A 276 -15.94 12.21 0.35
N ILE A 277 -15.77 11.08 -0.32
CA ILE A 277 -16.79 10.39 -1.11
C ILE A 277 -16.96 8.99 -0.52
N ILE A 278 -18.11 8.76 0.11
CA ILE A 278 -18.48 7.48 0.71
C ILE A 278 -19.37 6.72 -0.26
N GLY A 279 -18.75 5.92 -1.12
CA GLY A 279 -19.39 5.17 -2.19
C GLY A 279 -20.07 3.87 -1.74
N GLY A 280 -19.56 3.23 -0.68
CA GLY A 280 -20.10 1.97 -0.15
C GLY A 280 -20.52 2.04 1.31
N ALA A 281 -21.28 1.03 1.74
CA ALA A 281 -21.86 1.01 3.08
C ALA A 281 -20.78 0.97 4.17
N THR A 282 -20.93 1.79 5.21
CA THR A 282 -20.04 1.84 6.36
C THR A 282 -20.72 1.19 7.57
N THR A 283 -20.07 0.21 8.19
CA THR A 283 -20.63 -0.54 9.34
C THR A 283 -19.57 -0.80 10.39
N GLY A 284 -19.97 -0.96 11.65
CA GLY A 284 -19.05 -1.35 12.73
C GLY A 284 -17.97 -0.32 13.06
N VAL A 285 -18.09 0.91 12.58
CA VAL A 285 -17.24 2.04 12.97
C VAL A 285 -17.75 2.58 14.32
N THR A 286 -16.86 2.96 15.24
CA THR A 286 -17.26 3.62 16.48
C THR A 286 -17.60 5.08 16.21
N ASN A 287 -16.61 5.95 16.05
CA ASN A 287 -16.84 7.34 15.65
C ASN A 287 -16.48 7.51 14.18
N PHE A 288 -17.38 8.12 13.40
CA PHE A 288 -17.14 8.52 12.03
C PHE A 288 -17.14 10.04 11.92
N ALA A 289 -16.04 10.62 11.46
CA ALA A 289 -15.92 12.07 11.35
C ALA A 289 -15.32 12.49 10.01
N VAL A 290 -15.88 13.52 9.39
CA VAL A 290 -15.34 14.14 8.17
C VAL A 290 -15.25 15.65 8.36
N SER A 291 -14.07 16.23 8.11
CA SER A 291 -13.86 17.67 8.29
C SER A 291 -14.23 18.51 7.06
N GLY A 292 -14.10 17.96 5.86
CA GLY A 292 -14.38 18.64 4.59
C GLY A 292 -15.77 18.32 4.02
N THR A 293 -15.96 18.60 2.73
CA THR A 293 -17.22 18.27 2.03
C THR A 293 -17.39 16.76 1.94
N THR A 294 -18.62 16.27 2.05
CA THR A 294 -18.91 14.83 2.08
C THR A 294 -20.00 14.48 1.08
N SER A 295 -19.70 13.58 0.14
CA SER A 295 -20.70 12.91 -0.68
C SER A 295 -21.03 11.55 -0.08
N ILE A 296 -22.31 11.24 0.12
CA ILE A 296 -22.77 9.98 0.70
C ILE A 296 -23.67 9.26 -0.31
N ALA A 297 -23.22 8.07 -0.75
CA ALA A 297 -23.93 7.23 -1.71
C ALA A 297 -24.46 5.92 -1.10
N ALA A 298 -24.21 5.66 0.18
CA ALA A 298 -24.61 4.43 0.86
C ALA A 298 -24.88 4.66 2.35
N ASP A 299 -25.47 3.65 2.99
CA ASP A 299 -25.80 3.68 4.42
C ASP A 299 -24.55 3.74 5.30
N ILE A 300 -24.67 4.44 6.43
CA ILE A 300 -23.59 4.58 7.43
C ILE A 300 -24.16 4.21 8.80
N THR A 301 -23.64 3.12 9.37
CA THR A 301 -23.98 2.63 10.70
C THR A 301 -22.75 2.68 11.61
N THR A 302 -22.85 3.44 12.70
CA THR A 302 -21.82 3.58 13.71
C THR A 302 -22.33 3.20 15.10
N SER A 303 -21.45 2.85 16.03
CA SER A 303 -21.85 2.70 17.45
C SER A 303 -21.70 3.99 18.25
N GLY A 304 -20.80 4.88 17.81
CA GLY A 304 -20.56 6.21 18.35
C GLY A 304 -21.06 7.31 17.41
N ASN A 305 -20.48 8.50 17.53
CA ASN A 305 -20.95 9.71 16.85
C ASN A 305 -20.67 9.66 15.34
N GLN A 306 -21.56 10.28 14.56
CA GLN A 306 -21.26 10.73 13.20
C GLN A 306 -21.17 12.24 13.19
N THR A 307 -20.06 12.79 12.68
CA THR A 307 -19.82 14.24 12.65
C THR A 307 -19.38 14.68 11.26
N TYR A 308 -20.19 15.52 10.64
CA TYR A 308 -19.92 16.10 9.33
C TYR A 308 -19.71 17.60 9.50
N THR A 309 -18.46 18.03 9.39
CA THR A 309 -18.11 19.45 9.61
C THR A 309 -18.34 20.29 8.36
N GLY A 310 -18.00 19.77 7.18
CA GLY A 310 -18.26 20.42 5.90
C GLY A 310 -19.64 20.11 5.33
N ALA A 311 -19.92 20.69 4.16
CA ALA A 311 -21.18 20.49 3.45
C ALA A 311 -21.38 19.02 3.07
N VAL A 312 -22.60 18.51 3.20
CA VAL A 312 -22.96 17.13 2.87
C VAL A 312 -23.90 17.09 1.68
N SER A 313 -23.62 16.17 0.76
CA SER A 313 -24.43 15.88 -0.42
C SER A 313 -24.82 14.42 -0.44
N LEU A 314 -26.13 14.13 -0.45
CA LEU A 314 -26.63 12.78 -0.67
C LEU A 314 -26.67 12.51 -2.18
N THR A 315 -26.02 11.44 -2.63
CA THR A 315 -25.88 11.10 -4.05
C THR A 315 -26.60 9.80 -4.45
N ALA A 316 -27.27 9.14 -3.51
CA ALA A 316 -28.14 7.99 -3.75
C ALA A 316 -29.43 8.12 -2.93
N THR A 317 -30.42 7.26 -3.19
CA THR A 317 -31.70 7.24 -2.48
C THR A 317 -32.25 5.81 -2.35
N PRO A 318 -32.78 5.42 -1.18
CA PRO A 318 -32.68 6.12 0.11
C PRO A 318 -31.29 6.01 0.74
N ILE A 319 -30.96 6.92 1.67
CA ILE A 319 -29.79 6.80 2.57
C ILE A 319 -30.27 6.65 4.01
N THR A 320 -29.65 5.75 4.76
CA THR A 320 -29.87 5.57 6.19
C THR A 320 -28.59 5.83 6.98
N LEU A 321 -28.67 6.75 7.94
CA LEU A 321 -27.60 7.02 8.90
C LEU A 321 -28.02 6.54 10.29
N THR A 322 -27.27 5.61 10.86
CA THR A 322 -27.60 4.97 12.13
C THR A 322 -26.48 5.13 13.16
N THR A 323 -26.84 5.43 14.41
CA THR A 323 -25.95 5.32 15.57
C THR A 323 -26.56 4.44 16.65
N THR A 324 -25.74 3.99 17.62
CA THR A 324 -26.22 3.40 18.88
C THR A 324 -26.20 4.46 19.98
N ASN A 325 -27.33 5.13 20.21
CA ASN A 325 -27.49 6.11 21.30
C ASN A 325 -26.50 7.28 21.24
N SER A 326 -26.03 7.63 20.04
CA SER A 326 -24.97 8.61 19.83
C SER A 326 -25.37 9.68 18.81
N THR A 327 -24.67 10.79 18.79
CA THR A 327 -25.11 11.97 18.01
C THR A 327 -24.81 11.80 16.52
N ILE A 328 -25.75 12.24 15.67
CA ILE A 328 -25.48 12.56 14.27
C ILE A 328 -25.54 14.09 14.12
N GLY A 329 -24.43 14.70 13.71
CA GLY A 329 -24.31 16.15 13.56
C GLY A 329 -23.87 16.58 12.18
N PHE A 330 -24.64 17.50 11.59
CA PHE A 330 -24.33 18.22 10.35
C PHE A 330 -24.05 19.69 10.70
N ASN A 331 -22.77 20.07 10.60
CA ASN A 331 -22.34 21.41 11.01
C ASN A 331 -22.31 22.44 9.87
N SER A 332 -22.78 22.04 8.68
CA SER A 332 -22.87 22.85 7.48
C SER A 332 -24.13 22.47 6.68
N THR A 333 -24.19 22.79 5.39
CA THR A 333 -25.34 22.45 4.55
C THR A 333 -25.50 20.95 4.35
N LEU A 334 -26.74 20.51 4.17
CA LEU A 334 -27.09 19.14 3.78
C LEU A 334 -28.07 19.19 2.61
N ASN A 335 -27.68 18.66 1.46
CA ASN A 335 -28.49 18.71 0.24
C ASN A 335 -28.57 17.33 -0.44
N SER A 336 -29.58 17.15 -1.29
CA SER A 336 -29.59 16.12 -2.33
C SER A 336 -28.92 16.65 -3.59
N THR A 337 -28.27 15.77 -4.37
CA THR A 337 -27.77 16.12 -5.70
C THR A 337 -28.71 15.74 -6.84
N ALA A 338 -29.82 15.06 -6.53
CA ALA A 338 -30.70 14.48 -7.55
C ALA A 338 -31.89 15.39 -7.84
N SER A 339 -32.28 15.50 -9.12
CA SER A 339 -33.50 16.21 -9.52
C SER A 339 -34.76 15.59 -8.92
N ALA A 340 -34.76 14.27 -8.71
CA ALA A 340 -35.69 13.58 -7.82
C ALA A 340 -35.02 13.49 -6.44
N ALA A 341 -35.43 14.36 -5.53
CA ALA A 341 -34.82 14.55 -4.22
C ALA A 341 -34.56 13.23 -3.44
N ASN A 342 -33.32 13.06 -2.97
CA ASN A 342 -32.88 11.85 -2.26
C ASN A 342 -33.46 11.78 -0.85
N ALA A 343 -34.01 10.62 -0.47
CA ALA A 343 -34.57 10.39 0.86
C ALA A 343 -33.48 10.09 1.90
N LEU A 344 -33.65 10.59 3.11
CA LEU A 344 -32.74 10.40 4.25
C LEU A 344 -33.51 9.89 5.47
N THR A 345 -33.06 8.77 6.02
CA THR A 345 -33.49 8.28 7.33
C THR A 345 -32.34 8.40 8.32
N ILE A 346 -32.60 8.96 9.49
CA ILE A 346 -31.65 9.10 10.59
C ILE A 346 -32.18 8.33 11.78
N SER A 347 -31.42 7.40 12.34
CA SER A 347 -31.81 6.59 13.49
C SER A 347 -30.73 6.63 14.56
N THR A 348 -30.99 7.28 15.70
CA THR A 348 -29.95 7.52 16.72
C THR A 348 -30.22 6.86 18.07
N GLY A 349 -31.36 6.18 18.24
CA GLY A 349 -31.80 5.72 19.56
C GLY A 349 -32.02 6.91 20.50
N SER A 350 -31.29 7.00 21.61
CA SER A 350 -31.31 8.15 22.51
C SER A 350 -30.32 9.27 22.15
N GLY A 351 -29.57 9.13 21.05
CA GLY A 351 -28.61 10.13 20.60
C GLY A 351 -29.30 11.35 19.98
N ASN A 352 -28.60 12.48 19.91
CA ASN A 352 -29.15 13.69 19.33
C ASN A 352 -28.98 13.72 17.80
N VAL A 353 -29.85 14.48 17.13
CA VAL A 353 -29.69 14.82 15.70
C VAL A 353 -29.60 16.32 15.58
N THR A 354 -28.51 16.83 15.00
CA THR A 354 -28.27 18.27 14.90
C THR A 354 -27.99 18.70 13.47
N PHE A 355 -28.69 19.74 13.03
CA PHE A 355 -28.44 20.47 11.79
C PHE A 355 -28.20 21.93 12.14
N THR A 356 -26.96 22.40 11.96
CA THR A 356 -26.62 23.82 12.20
C THR A 356 -26.73 24.66 10.94
N GLY A 357 -26.52 24.06 9.76
CA GLY A 357 -26.63 24.71 8.46
C GLY A 357 -27.97 24.46 7.77
N VAL A 358 -28.15 25.10 6.59
CA VAL A 358 -29.36 24.97 5.77
C VAL A 358 -29.47 23.55 5.23
N VAL A 359 -30.67 22.97 5.32
CA VAL A 359 -30.98 21.66 4.77
C VAL A 359 -31.87 21.82 3.54
N GLY A 360 -31.44 21.27 2.40
CA GLY A 360 -32.19 21.31 1.15
C GLY A 360 -32.27 22.69 0.50
N GLY A 361 -31.28 23.56 0.74
CA GLY A 361 -31.29 24.96 0.33
C GLY A 361 -30.76 25.24 -1.08
N GLU A 362 -30.07 24.29 -1.71
CA GLU A 362 -29.51 24.49 -3.05
C GLU A 362 -30.55 24.32 -4.17
N THR A 363 -30.26 24.82 -5.37
CA THR A 363 -31.09 24.57 -6.56
C THR A 363 -31.07 23.07 -6.87
N ASN A 364 -32.25 22.41 -6.88
CA ASN A 364 -32.39 20.95 -6.87
C ASN A 364 -31.81 20.25 -5.62
N GLY A 365 -31.56 21.01 -4.55
CA GLY A 365 -30.94 20.54 -3.32
C GLY A 365 -31.92 19.95 -2.30
N ALA A 366 -33.23 20.17 -2.47
CA ALA A 366 -34.27 19.72 -1.55
C ALA A 366 -34.11 18.23 -1.22
N LEU A 367 -34.33 17.85 0.04
CA LEU A 367 -34.37 16.45 0.42
C LEU A 367 -35.68 15.80 -0.01
N GLY A 368 -35.66 14.48 -0.20
CA GLY A 368 -36.85 13.66 -0.40
C GLY A 368 -37.63 13.53 0.90
N ALA A 369 -38.03 12.31 1.26
CA ALA A 369 -38.52 12.06 2.61
C ALA A 369 -37.35 12.19 3.61
N LEU A 370 -37.51 13.03 4.62
CA LEU A 370 -36.61 13.13 5.77
C LEU A 370 -37.28 12.46 6.99
N ILE A 371 -36.74 11.34 7.43
CA ILE A 371 -37.22 10.62 8.62
C ILE A 371 -36.17 10.74 9.72
N ILE A 372 -36.57 11.26 10.88
CA ILE A 372 -35.71 11.38 12.06
C ILE A 372 -36.31 10.50 13.16
N ASN A 373 -35.65 9.39 13.46
CA ASN A 373 -35.97 8.44 14.51
C ASN A 373 -35.00 8.65 15.69
N THR A 374 -35.44 9.40 16.68
CA THR A 374 -34.64 9.74 17.86
C THR A 374 -35.54 9.98 19.07
N THR A 375 -35.16 9.39 20.20
CA THR A 375 -35.70 9.74 21.52
C THR A 375 -34.89 10.86 22.20
N GLY A 376 -33.75 11.24 21.61
CA GLY A 376 -32.95 12.39 22.00
C GLY A 376 -33.50 13.70 21.41
N THR A 377 -32.67 14.75 21.41
CA THR A 377 -33.08 16.04 20.85
C THR A 377 -32.80 16.12 19.35
N GLY A 378 -33.82 16.46 18.56
CA GLY A 378 -33.66 16.93 17.18
C GLY A 378 -33.53 18.45 17.15
N THR A 379 -32.41 19.00 16.69
CA THR A 379 -32.19 20.45 16.57
C THR A 379 -31.98 20.84 15.11
N ILE A 380 -32.82 21.76 14.61
CA ILE A 380 -32.69 22.37 13.28
C ILE A 380 -32.51 23.87 13.51
N SER A 381 -31.33 24.40 13.17
CA SER A 381 -30.96 25.79 13.48
C SER A 381 -31.08 26.74 12.30
N ALA A 382 -31.46 26.24 11.11
CA ALA A 382 -31.57 27.00 9.87
C ALA A 382 -32.76 26.51 9.03
N ALA A 383 -32.93 27.05 7.83
CA ALA A 383 -34.00 26.64 6.91
C ALA A 383 -33.88 25.16 6.52
N LEU A 384 -35.03 24.50 6.41
CA LEU A 384 -35.16 23.09 6.02
C LEU A 384 -36.19 22.97 4.90
N THR A 385 -35.78 22.36 3.77
CA THR A 385 -36.63 22.02 2.64
C THR A 385 -36.54 20.52 2.37
N ALA A 386 -37.65 19.82 2.54
CA ALA A 386 -37.80 18.40 2.24
C ALA A 386 -39.20 18.11 1.67
N ALA A 387 -39.34 17.06 0.87
CA ALA A 387 -40.64 16.65 0.32
C ALA A 387 -41.62 16.20 1.43
N SER A 388 -41.09 15.57 2.48
CA SER A 388 -41.83 15.29 3.71
C SER A 388 -40.86 15.21 4.89
N ILE A 389 -41.36 15.48 6.09
CA ILE A 389 -40.61 15.36 7.34
C ILE A 389 -41.42 14.51 8.30
N THR A 390 -40.81 13.44 8.80
CA THR A 390 -41.39 12.57 9.82
C THR A 390 -40.43 12.49 11.01
N THR A 391 -40.93 12.79 12.20
CA THR A 391 -40.18 12.62 13.45
C THR A 391 -40.86 11.55 14.28
N ASN A 392 -40.18 10.44 14.52
CA ASN A 392 -40.65 9.38 15.40
C ASN A 392 -39.82 9.45 16.69
N ALA A 393 -40.48 9.76 17.80
CA ALA A 393 -39.95 9.68 19.15
C ALA A 393 -40.39 8.36 19.78
#